data_AF-A0A934P444-F1
#
_entry.id   AF-A0A934P444-F1
#
_cell.length_a   1.000
_cell.length_b   1.000
_cell.length_c   1.000
_cell.angle_alpha   90.00
_cell.angle_beta   90.00
_cell.angle_gamma   90.00
#
_symmetry.space_group_name_H-M   'P 1'
#
loop_
_entity.id
_entity.type
_entity.pdbx_description
1 polymer ?
#
loop_
_entity_poly.entity_id
_entity_poly.type
_entity_poly.pdbx_seq_one_letter_code
_entity_poly.pdbx_strand_id
1 'polypeptide(L)' 'MDRAVKPRRTKYKFSLLGSDWIEWLIVAMLCATAALGVALLTGSVVSAVIVGLVLLAAASAVVALL' A
#
# COMPACT_ATOMS: atom_id res chain seq x y z
N MET A 1 -47.32 6.49 0.75
CA MET A 1 -46.24 6.81 1.70
C MET A 1 -44.91 6.70 0.97
N ASP A 2 -44.45 7.80 0.41
CA ASP A 2 -43.14 7.93 -0.25
C ASP A 2 -42.02 7.73 0.77
N ARG A 3 -41.51 6.50 0.85
CA ARG A 3 -40.26 6.22 1.56
C ARG A 3 -39.13 6.68 0.67
N ALA A 4 -38.76 7.96 0.81
CA ALA A 4 -37.56 8.51 0.22
C ALA A 4 -36.37 7.62 0.62
N VAL A 5 -35.86 6.84 -0.34
CA VAL A 5 -34.62 6.10 -0.23
C VAL A 5 -33.52 7.14 -0.10
N LYS A 6 -33.13 7.41 1.15
CA LYS A 6 -32.06 8.34 1.47
C LYS A 6 -30.81 7.80 0.77
N PRO A 7 -30.21 8.51 -0.21
CA PRO A 7 -29.03 8.02 -0.88
C PRO A 7 -27.94 7.88 0.19
N ARG A 8 -27.56 6.62 0.45
CA ARG A 8 -26.43 6.28 1.31
C ARG A 8 -25.22 6.86 0.62
N ARG A 9 -24.78 8.05 1.05
CA ARG A 9 -23.57 8.69 0.51
C ARG A 9 -22.46 7.65 0.58
N THR A 10 -22.00 7.19 -0.57
CA THR A 10 -20.85 6.32 -0.70
C THR A 10 -19.67 7.11 -0.12
N LYS A 11 -19.16 6.64 1.03
CA LYS A 11 -17.98 7.22 1.68
C LYS A 11 -16.71 6.82 0.92
N TYR A 12 -16.66 7.02 -0.39
CA TYR A 12 -15.38 7.04 -1.09
C TYR A 12 -14.76 8.41 -0.82
N LYS A 13 -14.22 8.58 0.38
CA LYS A 13 -13.34 9.71 0.70
C LYS A 13 -12.00 9.40 0.06
N PHE A 14 -11.93 9.66 -1.24
CA PHE A 14 -10.69 9.74 -1.98
C PHE A 14 -9.84 10.86 -1.34
N SER A 15 -8.94 10.46 -0.46
CA SER A 15 -7.97 11.34 0.18
C SER A 15 -6.70 11.20 -0.62
N LEU A 16 -6.11 12.32 -1.02
CA LEU A 16 -4.92 12.49 -1.86
C LEU A 16 -3.64 11.74 -1.40
N LEU A 17 -3.73 10.86 -0.41
CA LEU A 17 -2.62 10.11 0.18
C LEU A 17 -2.92 8.61 0.41
N GLY A 18 -4.05 8.08 -0.08
CA GLY A 18 -4.51 6.74 0.26
C GLY A 18 -4.94 6.67 1.74
N SER A 19 -6.18 7.04 2.03
CA SER A 19 -6.69 7.07 3.42
C SER A 19 -6.95 5.68 4.01
N ASP A 20 -6.85 4.63 3.20
CA ASP A 20 -7.13 3.27 3.59
C ASP A 20 -5.87 2.62 4.18
N TRP A 21 -5.91 2.42 5.51
CA TRP A 21 -4.87 1.70 6.25
C TRP A 21 -4.62 0.29 5.71
N ILE A 22 -5.63 -0.31 5.06
CA ILE A 22 -5.52 -1.62 4.42
C ILE A 22 -4.60 -1.57 3.19
N GLU A 23 -4.65 -0.52 2.37
CA GLU A 23 -3.75 -0.39 1.21
C GLU A 23 -2.30 -0.29 1.64
N TRP A 24 -2.02 0.53 2.65
CA TRP A 24 -0.68 0.64 3.23
C TRP A 24 -0.20 -0.67 3.85
N LEU A 25 -1.08 -1.46 4.45
CA LEU A 25 -0.75 -2.79 4.97
C LEU A 25 -0.38 -3.76 3.83
N ILE A 26 -1.12 -3.73 2.72
CA ILE A 26 -0.82 -4.55 1.54
C ILE A 26 0.52 -4.14 0.92
N VAL A 27 0.77 -2.83 0.75
CA VAL A 27 2.03 -2.30 0.23
C VAL A 27 3.21 -2.71 1.10
N ALA A 28 3.09 -2.55 2.42
CA ALA A 28 4.14 -2.95 3.36
C ALA A 28 4.41 -4.47 3.29
N MET A 29 3.36 -5.29 3.19
CA MET A 29 3.47 -6.75 3.15
C MET A 29 4.09 -7.25 1.83
N LEU A 30 3.72 -6.66 0.69
CA LEU A 30 4.37 -6.91 -0.61
C LEU A 30 5.85 -6.54 -0.57
N CYS A 31 6.15 -5.35 -0.05
CA CYS A 31 7.51 -4.85 0.03
C CYS A 31 8.39 -5.69 0.97
N ALA A 32 7.85 -6.12 2.12
CA ALA A 32 8.53 -7.01 3.05
C ALA A 32 8.79 -8.39 2.45
N THR A 33 7.83 -8.94 1.72
CA THR A 33 7.98 -10.24 1.04
C THR A 33 9.05 -10.18 -0.04
N ALA A 34 9.09 -9.10 -0.82
CA ALA A 34 10.13 -8.88 -1.82
C ALA A 34 11.52 -8.75 -1.19
N ALA A 35 11.64 -7.97 -0.10
CA ALA A 35 12.90 -7.83 0.64
C ALA A 35 13.37 -9.16 1.22
N LEU A 36 12.47 -9.98 1.78
CA LEU A 36 12.77 -11.34 2.25
C LEU A 36 13.28 -12.23 1.13
N GLY A 37 12.67 -12.17 -0.07
CA GLY A 37 13.17 -12.88 -1.25
C GLY A 37 14.62 -12.50 -1.56
N VAL A 38 14.93 -11.21 -1.60
CA VAL A 38 16.30 -10.72 -1.86
C VAL A 38 17.27 -11.18 -0.76
N ALA A 39 16.85 -11.16 0.50
CA ALA A 39 17.65 -11.63 1.64
C ALA A 39 18.01 -13.11 1.48
N LEU A 40 17.03 -13.94 1.13
CA LEU A 40 17.21 -15.39 0.97
C LEU A 40 18.08 -15.72 -0.24
N LEU A 41 17.89 -15.03 -1.37
CA LEU A 41 18.65 -15.30 -2.60
C LEU A 41 20.09 -14.78 -2.52
N THR A 42 20.31 -13.66 -1.84
CA THR A 42 21.63 -13.00 -1.77
C THR A 42 22.42 -13.38 -0.52
N GLY A 43 21.76 -13.92 0.51
CA GLY A 43 22.35 -14.13 1.84
C GLY A 43 22.72 -12.83 2.57
N SER A 44 22.32 -11.67 2.05
CA SER A 44 22.73 -10.35 2.53
C SER A 44 21.52 -9.53 2.98
N VAL A 45 21.44 -9.31 4.29
CA VAL A 45 20.37 -8.52 4.93
C VAL A 45 20.45 -7.06 4.52
N VAL A 46 21.65 -6.54 4.28
CA VAL A 46 21.86 -5.14 3.88
C VAL A 46 21.26 -4.88 2.48
N SER A 47 21.52 -5.79 1.53
CA SER A 47 20.96 -5.69 0.17
C SER A 47 19.43 -5.76 0.21
N ALA A 48 18.88 -6.66 1.03
CA ALA A 48 17.44 -6.80 1.22
C ALA A 48 16.77 -5.53 1.77
N VAL A 49 17.38 -4.89 2.75
CA VAL A 49 16.86 -3.65 3.34
C VAL A 49 16.88 -2.50 2.31
N ILE A 50 17.96 -2.38 1.52
CA ILE A 50 18.05 -1.34 0.48
C ILE A 50 16.97 -1.55 -0.58
N VAL A 51 16.82 -2.77 -1.09
CA VAL A 51 15.80 -3.08 -2.11
C VAL A 51 14.39 -2.88 -1.54
N GLY A 52 14.15 -3.30 -0.29
CA GLY A 52 12.90 -3.04 0.41
C GLY A 52 12.58 -1.55 0.52
N LEU A 53 13.53 -0.72 0.94
CA LEU A 53 13.32 0.74 1.02
C LEU A 53 12.99 1.35 -0.35
N VAL A 54 13.69 0.94 -1.41
CA VAL A 54 13.42 1.42 -2.77
C VAL A 54 12.02 1.03 -3.24
N LEU A 55 11.61 -0.22 -3.00
CA LEU A 55 10.26 -0.69 -3.34
C LEU A 55 9.18 0.03 -2.54
N LEU A 56 9.40 0.30 -1.25
CA LEU A 56 8.46 1.02 -0.41
C LEU A 56 8.27 2.47 -0.89
N ALA A 57 9.36 3.13 -1.28
CA ALA A 57 9.31 4.47 -1.85
C ALA A 57 8.57 4.48 -3.20
N ALA A 58 8.84 3.52 -4.08
CA ALA A 58 8.16 3.42 -5.36
C ALA A 58 6.65 3.14 -5.19
N ALA A 59 6.29 2.18 -4.32
CA ALA A 59 4.91 1.82 -4.08
C ALA A 59 4.12 2.96 -3.43
N SER A 60 4.71 3.67 -2.47
CA SER A 60 4.06 4.85 -1.87
C SER A 60 3.84 5.97 -2.89
N ALA A 61 4.78 6.19 -3.82
CA ALA A 61 4.60 7.14 -4.92
C ALA A 61 3.44 6.74 -5.85
N VAL A 62 3.32 5.45 -6.19
CA VAL A 62 2.20 4.94 -7.01
C VAL A 62 0.86 5.14 -6.29
N VAL A 63 0.78 4.81 -5.00
CA VAL A 63 -0.44 5.01 -4.20
C VAL A 63 -0.81 6.50 -4.12
N ALA A 64 0.17 7.40 -4.05
CA ALA A 64 -0.09 8.84 -4.04
C ALA A 64 -0.58 9.39 -5.40
N LEU A 65 -0.32 8.68 -6.50
CA LEU A 65 -0.72 9.08 -7.86
C LEU A 65 -2.06 8.47 -8.31
N LEU A 66 -2.52 7.41 -7.63
CA LEU A 66 -3.80 6.73 -7.87
C LEU A 66 -4.97 7.50 -7.23
#